data_AF-A0A3C0EH16-F1
#
_entry.id   AF-A0A3C0EH16-F1
#
_cell.length_a   1.000
_cell.length_b   1.000
_cell.length_c   1.000
_cell.angle_alpha   90.00
_cell.angle_beta   90.00
_cell.angle_gamma   90.00
#
_symmetry.space_group_name_H-M   'P 1'
#
loop_
_entity.id
_entity.type
_entity.pdbx_description
1 polymer ?
#
loop_
_entity_poly.entity_id
_entity_poly.type
_entity_poly.pdbx_seq_one_letter_code
_entity_poly.pdbx_strand_id
1 'polypeptide(L)'
;MPTTITGPITQTFEVLGPLYCPYYNIWGRDVYVRSEAFADNPFTVKASSTSGSPAIIDANGQFFHFLTDAVEQGCQFAYDGKQALTITIPEGQQLYHEDNGNADAAWKHCNSLIMAGRPLLDPTRPRPEHWDMIEYCTWVEQKRIMADGTPHDVLSDAFIDDYMQRVHQMGLPLGKFTIDHGWTPGHYTYGDWDVDTTKFPDLEKTFRRIADNGFVPSLWFAPVWLHQLSRVVAEHPNLLGPPTAPSTPDSPNREDIWH
;
A
#
# COMPACT_ATOMS: atom_id res chain seq x y z
N MET A 1 24.55 15.97 -12.05
CA MET A 1 24.69 15.83 -10.58
C MET A 1 23.29 15.96 -10.01
N PRO A 2 22.91 15.14 -9.02
CA PRO A 2 21.59 15.22 -8.42
C PRO A 2 21.38 16.61 -7.83
N THR A 3 20.21 17.18 -8.09
CA THR A 3 19.86 18.51 -7.63
C THR A 3 18.65 18.42 -6.71
N THR A 4 18.75 19.05 -5.54
CA THR A 4 17.59 19.26 -4.66
C THR A 4 17.11 20.69 -4.85
N ILE A 5 15.86 20.85 -5.27
CA ILE A 5 15.22 22.14 -5.49
C ILE A 5 14.25 22.37 -4.33
N THR A 6 14.43 23.47 -3.59
CA THR A 6 13.58 23.83 -2.45
C THR A 6 12.58 24.89 -2.90
N GLY A 7 11.30 24.69 -2.55
CA GLY A 7 10.24 25.65 -2.85
C GLY A 7 10.25 26.89 -1.95
N PRO A 8 9.39 27.90 -2.22
CA PRO A 8 8.36 27.90 -3.24
C PRO A 8 8.89 28.25 -4.64
N ILE A 9 8.68 27.36 -5.62
CA ILE A 9 9.05 27.61 -7.03
C ILE A 9 8.21 26.75 -7.98
N THR A 10 7.94 27.26 -9.18
CA THR A 10 7.45 26.47 -10.31
C THR A 10 8.52 26.41 -11.38
N GLN A 11 8.88 25.21 -11.83
CA GLN A 11 9.94 24.99 -12.80
C GLN A 11 9.48 24.06 -13.91
N THR A 12 9.82 24.37 -15.16
CA THR A 12 9.56 23.53 -16.33
C THR A 12 10.82 22.83 -16.77
N PHE A 13 10.69 21.53 -17.05
CA PHE A 13 11.74 20.66 -17.54
C PHE A 13 11.34 20.12 -18.91
N GLU A 14 12.32 20.02 -19.81
CA GLU A 14 12.15 19.25 -21.04
C GLU A 14 12.28 17.77 -20.68
N VAL A 15 11.30 16.95 -21.10
CA VAL A 15 11.19 15.52 -20.81
C VAL A 15 10.87 14.75 -22.09
N LEU A 16 11.20 13.46 -22.13
CA LEU A 16 10.78 12.56 -23.22
C LEU A 16 9.61 11.66 -22.77
N GLY A 17 8.47 11.81 -23.44
CA GLY A 17 7.33 10.92 -23.24
C GLY A 17 7.53 9.51 -23.84
N PRO A 18 6.76 8.50 -23.39
CA PRO A 18 5.75 8.60 -22.34
C PRO A 18 6.38 8.65 -20.93
N LEU A 19 5.65 9.21 -19.97
CA LEU A 19 6.13 9.35 -18.59
C LEU A 19 5.65 8.19 -17.72
N TYR A 20 6.52 7.62 -16.92
CA TYR A 20 6.18 6.67 -15.87
C TYR A 20 5.86 7.42 -14.56
N CYS A 21 4.62 7.29 -14.11
CA CYS A 21 4.00 7.93 -12.96
C CYS A 21 3.58 6.86 -11.94
N PRO A 22 4.49 6.39 -11.06
CA PRO A 22 4.21 5.34 -10.06
C PRO A 22 3.09 5.70 -9.08
N TYR A 23 2.76 6.98 -8.92
CA TYR A 23 1.61 7.42 -8.11
C TYR A 23 0.25 7.23 -8.78
N TYR A 24 0.22 6.99 -10.10
CA TYR A 24 -1.02 6.84 -10.85
C TYR A 24 -1.36 5.35 -11.05
N ASN A 25 -2.09 4.77 -10.09
CA ASN A 25 -2.55 3.39 -10.14
C ASN A 25 -4.07 3.31 -10.28
N ILE A 26 -4.53 2.53 -11.26
CA ILE A 26 -5.93 2.12 -11.40
C ILE A 26 -5.98 0.59 -11.35
N TRP A 27 -6.86 0.04 -10.51
CA TRP A 27 -6.98 -1.41 -10.34
C TRP A 27 -7.27 -2.11 -11.67
N GLY A 28 -6.55 -3.22 -11.91
CA GLY A 28 -6.75 -4.05 -13.11
C GLY A 28 -6.34 -3.38 -14.43
N ARG A 29 -5.66 -2.23 -14.39
CA ARG A 29 -5.15 -1.54 -15.58
C ARG A 29 -3.66 -1.25 -15.46
N ASP A 30 -2.92 -1.47 -16.53
CA ASP A 30 -1.51 -1.07 -16.63
C ASP A 30 -1.42 0.41 -17.05
N VAL A 31 -1.54 1.31 -16.08
CA VAL A 31 -1.71 2.76 -16.32
C VAL A 31 -0.59 3.63 -15.75
N TYR A 32 0.46 3.02 -15.23
CA TYR A 32 1.59 3.78 -14.68
C TYR A 32 2.33 4.58 -15.75
N VAL A 33 2.17 4.25 -17.03
CA VAL A 33 2.78 4.99 -18.15
C VAL A 33 1.73 5.88 -18.82
N ARG A 34 2.02 7.17 -18.94
CA ARG A 34 1.10 8.18 -19.48
C ARG A 34 1.74 8.98 -20.60
N SER A 35 1.05 9.03 -21.74
CA SER A 35 1.44 9.83 -22.91
C SER A 35 0.64 11.12 -23.06
N GLU A 36 -0.53 11.20 -22.43
CA GLU A 36 -1.44 12.34 -22.54
C GLU A 36 -1.12 13.43 -21.53
N ALA A 37 -1.62 14.64 -21.80
CA ALA A 37 -1.46 15.78 -20.89
C ALA A 37 -2.16 15.52 -19.55
N PHE A 38 -1.56 15.99 -18.46
CA PHE A 38 -2.12 15.86 -17.11
C PHE A 38 -1.63 16.96 -16.17
N ALA A 39 -2.34 17.13 -15.05
CA ALA A 39 -1.94 18.02 -13.97
C ALA A 39 -2.40 17.40 -12.64
N ASP A 40 -1.46 16.77 -11.94
CA ASP A 40 -1.77 15.92 -10.79
C ASP A 40 -1.00 16.39 -9.56
N ASN A 41 -1.64 16.34 -8.39
CA ASN A 41 -0.92 16.29 -7.13
C ASN A 41 -0.65 14.81 -6.79
N PRO A 42 0.62 14.37 -6.79
CA PRO A 42 0.97 12.95 -6.63
C PRO A 42 0.60 12.37 -5.26
N PHE A 43 0.30 13.22 -4.27
CA PHE A 43 -0.09 12.81 -2.93
C PHE A 43 -1.60 12.65 -2.74
N THR A 44 -2.41 13.23 -3.63
CA THR A 44 -3.87 13.23 -3.49
C THR A 44 -4.60 12.51 -4.62
N VAL A 45 -3.88 12.10 -5.68
CA VAL A 45 -4.44 11.18 -6.67
C VAL A 45 -4.83 9.88 -5.95
N LYS A 46 -6.08 9.47 -6.10
CA LYS A 46 -6.58 8.22 -5.52
C LYS A 46 -5.90 7.04 -6.21
N ALA A 47 -4.98 6.38 -5.52
CA ALA A 47 -4.41 5.11 -5.97
C ALA A 47 -5.36 3.96 -5.60
N SER A 48 -5.71 3.10 -6.56
CA SER A 48 -6.76 2.11 -6.36
C SER A 48 -6.39 0.89 -5.49
N SER A 49 -5.11 0.68 -5.17
CA SER A 49 -4.68 -0.52 -4.43
C SER A 49 -3.24 -0.55 -3.92
N THR A 50 -2.32 0.15 -4.59
CA THR A 50 -0.91 0.18 -4.24
C THR A 50 -0.53 1.58 -3.79
N SER A 51 0.30 1.70 -2.76
CA SER A 51 0.90 2.99 -2.40
C SER A 51 1.69 3.53 -3.60
N GLY A 52 1.44 4.78 -3.94
CA GLY A 52 2.15 5.50 -5.00
C GLY A 52 3.37 6.24 -4.47
N SER A 53 4.49 6.19 -5.18
CA SER A 53 5.64 7.07 -4.93
C SER A 53 5.46 8.39 -5.68
N PRO A 54 5.68 9.57 -5.07
CA PRO A 54 5.48 10.87 -5.70
C PRO A 54 6.64 11.21 -6.66
N ALA A 55 6.84 10.34 -7.65
CA ALA A 55 7.91 10.38 -8.62
C ALA A 55 7.41 10.45 -10.07
N ILE A 56 8.27 10.90 -10.97
CA ILE A 56 8.13 10.75 -12.42
C ILE A 56 9.46 10.27 -13.00
N ILE A 57 9.38 9.34 -13.94
CA ILE A 57 10.50 8.94 -14.81
C ILE A 57 10.11 9.22 -16.25
N ASP A 58 10.97 9.90 -16.99
CA ASP A 58 10.80 10.07 -18.44
C ASP A 58 11.42 8.87 -19.21
N ALA A 59 11.15 8.79 -20.51
CA ALA A 59 11.65 7.70 -21.34
C ALA A 59 13.18 7.70 -21.55
N ASN A 60 13.86 8.81 -21.22
CA ASN A 60 15.32 8.90 -21.24
C ASN A 60 15.96 8.53 -19.89
N GLY A 61 15.17 8.27 -18.84
CA GLY A 61 15.65 7.97 -17.51
C GLY A 61 15.94 9.20 -16.64
N GLN A 62 15.40 10.37 -16.99
CA GLN A 62 15.34 11.52 -16.10
C GLN A 62 14.34 11.24 -14.96
N PHE A 63 14.74 11.52 -13.72
CA PHE A 63 14.00 11.17 -12.51
C PHE A 63 13.67 12.41 -11.69
N PHE A 64 12.43 12.47 -11.22
CA PHE A 64 11.89 13.49 -10.33
C PHE A 64 11.20 12.83 -9.14
N HIS A 65 11.38 13.35 -7.91
CA HIS A 65 10.68 12.82 -6.73
C HIS A 65 10.57 13.88 -5.62
N PHE A 66 9.39 14.05 -5.02
CA PHE A 66 9.23 14.90 -3.83
C PHE A 66 9.80 14.22 -2.58
N LEU A 67 10.72 14.85 -1.86
CA LEU A 67 11.43 14.22 -0.73
C LEU A 67 10.62 14.21 0.58
N THR A 68 9.56 15.01 0.65
CA THR A 68 8.76 15.27 1.84
C THR A 68 7.36 14.65 1.74
N ASP A 69 6.75 14.36 2.88
CA ASP A 69 5.40 13.77 3.01
C ASP A 69 4.32 14.80 3.34
N ALA A 70 4.52 16.08 3.01
CA ALA A 70 3.49 17.10 3.25
C ALA A 70 2.44 17.09 2.13
N VAL A 71 1.61 16.04 2.16
CA VAL A 71 0.52 15.70 1.23
C VAL A 71 -0.35 16.89 0.83
N GLU A 72 -0.58 17.83 1.75
CA GLU A 72 -1.55 18.93 1.60
C GLU A 72 -0.97 20.22 0.98
N GLN A 73 0.34 20.30 0.73
CA GLN A 73 0.97 21.59 0.41
C GLN A 73 0.80 22.04 -1.05
N GLY A 74 0.11 21.27 -1.91
CA GLY A 74 -0.17 21.66 -3.30
C GLY A 74 0.95 21.32 -4.29
N CYS A 75 1.75 20.30 -3.99
CA CYS A 75 2.72 19.73 -4.94
C CYS A 75 2.00 19.35 -6.24
N GLN A 76 2.59 19.64 -7.40
CA GLN A 76 1.98 19.29 -8.68
C GLN A 76 3.01 18.90 -9.73
N PHE A 77 2.67 17.86 -10.50
CA PHE A 77 3.27 17.54 -11.78
C PHE A 77 2.29 17.85 -12.91
N ALA A 78 2.68 18.67 -13.88
CA ALA A 78 1.87 19.02 -15.03
C ALA A 78 2.62 18.75 -16.34
N TYR A 79 2.22 17.70 -17.07
CA TYR A 79 2.79 17.32 -18.36
C TYR A 79 1.91 17.83 -19.50
N ASP A 80 2.51 18.41 -20.53
CA ASP A 80 1.80 18.95 -21.69
C ASP A 80 1.36 17.89 -22.73
N GLY A 81 1.72 16.62 -22.50
CA GLY A 81 1.46 15.54 -23.44
C GLY A 81 2.47 15.44 -24.59
N LYS A 82 3.56 16.21 -24.54
CA LYS A 82 4.57 16.26 -25.61
C LYS A 82 6.00 16.19 -25.11
N GLN A 83 6.46 17.24 -24.42
CA GLN A 83 7.87 17.39 -24.07
C GLN A 83 8.13 18.27 -22.84
N ALA A 84 7.09 18.85 -22.22
CA ALA A 84 7.27 19.76 -21.10
C ALA A 84 6.59 19.23 -19.84
N LEU A 85 7.38 19.04 -18.79
CA LEU A 85 6.90 18.75 -17.44
C LEU A 85 7.11 19.99 -16.56
N THR A 86 6.02 20.62 -16.15
CA THR A 86 6.02 21.72 -15.20
C THR A 86 5.75 21.20 -13.80
N ILE A 87 6.62 21.52 -12.85
CA ILE A 87 6.57 21.04 -11.48
C ILE A 87 6.39 22.22 -10.55
N THR A 88 5.34 22.21 -9.74
CA THR A 88 5.10 23.19 -8.68
C THR A 88 5.57 22.61 -7.37
N ILE A 89 6.54 23.29 -6.74
CA ILE A 89 7.19 22.93 -5.48
C ILE A 89 6.79 24.00 -4.46
N PRO A 90 5.84 23.71 -3.55
CA PRO A 90 5.39 24.65 -2.52
C PRO A 90 6.46 24.99 -1.47
N GLU A 91 6.18 26.00 -0.64
CA GLU A 91 7.02 26.31 0.51
C GLU A 91 7.14 25.10 1.45
N GLY A 92 8.35 24.83 1.94
CA GLY A 92 8.62 23.67 2.81
C GLY A 92 8.74 22.33 2.08
N GLN A 93 8.54 22.29 0.76
CA GLN A 93 8.74 21.09 -0.06
C GLN A 93 10.09 21.10 -0.77
N GLN A 94 10.59 19.89 -1.04
CA GLN A 94 11.81 19.67 -1.79
C GLN A 94 11.59 18.66 -2.91
N LEU A 95 12.11 18.97 -4.09
CA LEU A 95 12.15 18.08 -5.24
C LEU A 95 13.57 17.57 -5.44
N TYR A 96 13.72 16.25 -5.51
CA TYR A 96 14.90 15.60 -6.06
C TYR A 96 14.77 15.52 -7.58
N HIS A 97 15.81 15.93 -8.30
CA HIS A 97 15.89 15.87 -9.76
C HIS A 97 17.26 15.34 -10.21
N GLU A 98 17.26 14.40 -11.15
CA GLU A 98 18.46 13.91 -11.81
C GLU A 98 18.20 13.52 -13.27
N ASP A 99 19.10 13.91 -14.18
CA ASP A 99 18.94 13.82 -15.64
C ASP A 99 20.06 13.05 -16.34
N ASN A 100 20.77 12.19 -15.59
CA ASN A 100 21.92 11.43 -16.10
C ASN A 100 21.51 10.20 -16.97
N GLY A 101 20.22 10.00 -17.20
CA GLY A 101 19.66 8.87 -17.94
C GLY A 101 19.63 7.53 -17.19
N ASN A 102 19.86 7.53 -15.88
CA ASN A 102 19.86 6.35 -15.03
C ASN A 102 18.89 6.51 -13.85
N ALA A 103 17.60 6.38 -14.15
CA ALA A 103 16.53 6.53 -13.17
C ALA A 103 16.63 5.53 -12.00
N ASP A 104 17.12 4.30 -12.20
CA ASP A 104 17.29 3.32 -11.12
C ASP A 104 18.32 3.78 -10.08
N ALA A 105 19.48 4.27 -10.54
CA ALA A 105 20.48 4.82 -9.63
C ALA A 105 19.97 6.09 -8.92
N ALA A 106 19.29 6.97 -9.66
CA ALA A 106 18.70 8.19 -9.12
C ALA A 106 17.65 7.89 -8.04
N TRP A 107 16.79 6.89 -8.26
CA TRP A 107 15.78 6.47 -7.29
C TRP A 107 16.42 5.89 -6.03
N LYS A 108 17.40 4.99 -6.16
CA LYS A 108 18.13 4.43 -5.00
C LYS A 108 18.80 5.51 -4.16
N HIS A 109 19.38 6.51 -4.81
CA HIS A 109 19.98 7.64 -4.12
C HIS A 109 18.92 8.52 -3.44
N CYS A 110 17.82 8.85 -4.12
CA CYS A 110 16.67 9.56 -3.56
C CYS A 110 16.13 8.86 -2.30
N ASN A 111 15.92 7.54 -2.36
CA ASN A 111 15.48 6.75 -1.22
C ASN A 111 16.48 6.81 -0.07
N SER A 112 17.79 6.78 -0.35
CA SER A 112 18.82 6.91 0.69
C SER A 112 18.74 8.25 1.42
N LEU A 113 18.43 9.35 0.71
CA LEU A 113 18.21 10.67 1.31
C LEU A 113 16.96 10.69 2.19
N ILE A 114 15.84 10.13 1.71
CA ILE A 114 14.58 10.03 2.46
C ILE A 114 14.80 9.24 3.76
N MET A 115 15.50 8.11 3.67
CA MET A 115 15.75 7.22 4.80
C MET A 115 16.71 7.84 5.83
N ALA A 116 17.74 8.56 5.37
CA ALA A 116 18.65 9.29 6.26
C ALA A 116 17.91 10.37 7.10
N GLY A 117 16.83 10.94 6.57
CA GLY A 117 15.96 11.87 7.30
C GLY A 117 14.99 11.22 8.29
N ARG A 118 14.89 9.88 8.33
CA ARG A 118 13.90 9.13 9.13
C ARG A 118 14.58 8.10 10.04
N PRO A 119 14.95 8.47 11.28
CA PRO A 119 15.70 7.59 12.20
C PRO A 119 15.03 6.25 12.53
N LEU A 120 13.70 6.16 12.40
CA LEU A 120 12.96 4.90 12.60
C LEU A 120 13.15 3.91 11.44
N LEU A 121 13.65 4.38 10.30
CA LEU A 121 13.86 3.61 9.08
C LEU A 121 15.35 3.36 8.79
N ASP A 122 16.24 3.62 9.75
CA ASP A 122 17.67 3.35 9.60
C ASP A 122 17.90 1.86 9.26
N PRO A 123 18.43 1.54 8.06
CA PRO A 123 18.63 0.16 7.63
C PRO A 123 19.70 -0.57 8.44
N THR A 124 20.52 0.15 9.21
CA THR A 124 21.54 -0.42 10.11
C THR A 124 20.99 -0.77 11.48
N ARG A 125 19.77 -0.33 11.82
CA ARG A 125 19.12 -0.65 13.08
C ARG A 125 18.83 -2.15 13.16
N PRO A 126 19.06 -2.82 14.31
CA PRO A 126 18.62 -4.20 14.50
C PRO A 126 17.11 -4.31 14.25
N ARG A 127 16.74 -5.10 13.25
CA ARG A 127 15.34 -5.42 12.94
C ARG A 127 14.94 -6.71 13.64
N PRO A 128 13.69 -6.87 14.08
CA PRO A 128 13.21 -8.14 14.60
C PRO A 128 13.41 -9.25 13.58
N GLU A 129 13.91 -10.41 14.01
CA GLU A 129 14.23 -11.54 13.13
C GLU A 129 13.05 -11.95 12.22
N HIS A 130 11.82 -11.85 12.73
CA HIS A 130 10.61 -12.19 11.99
C HIS A 130 10.33 -11.29 10.77
N TRP A 131 11.02 -10.16 10.61
CA TRP A 131 10.84 -9.28 9.45
C TRP A 131 11.45 -9.85 8.16
N ASP A 132 12.49 -10.67 8.28
CA ASP A 132 13.16 -11.29 7.14
C ASP A 132 12.68 -12.74 6.90
N MET A 133 11.70 -13.21 7.69
CA MET A 133 11.07 -14.52 7.51
C MET A 133 10.07 -14.55 6.35
N ILE A 134 9.96 -15.71 5.70
CA ILE A 134 8.92 -16.00 4.71
C ILE A 134 7.54 -15.83 5.34
N GLU A 135 6.57 -15.34 4.56
CA GLU A 135 5.20 -15.11 5.01
C GLU A 135 4.21 -16.04 4.30
N TYR A 136 3.44 -16.77 5.11
CA TYR A 136 2.26 -17.51 4.71
C TYR A 136 1.04 -16.70 5.11
N CYS A 137 0.46 -15.98 4.16
CA CYS A 137 -0.76 -15.18 4.34
C CYS A 137 -1.97 -15.98 3.84
N THR A 138 -3.01 -16.09 4.67
CA THR A 138 -4.20 -16.89 4.33
C THR A 138 -5.02 -16.30 3.18
N TRP A 139 -4.90 -15.01 2.85
CA TRP A 139 -5.76 -14.33 1.86
C TRP A 139 -5.74 -14.97 0.46
N VAL A 140 -4.55 -15.23 -0.07
CA VAL A 140 -4.39 -15.81 -1.41
C VAL A 140 -4.91 -17.25 -1.42
N GLU A 141 -4.68 -17.98 -0.33
CA GLU A 141 -5.10 -19.37 -0.21
C GLU A 141 -6.61 -19.51 -0.01
N GLN A 142 -7.22 -18.61 0.77
CA GLN A 142 -8.68 -18.45 0.87
C GLN A 142 -9.28 -18.23 -0.53
N LYS A 143 -8.74 -17.29 -1.32
CA LYS A 143 -9.19 -17.03 -2.69
C LYS A 143 -9.01 -18.21 -3.64
N ARG A 144 -7.96 -19.01 -3.46
CA ARG A 144 -7.67 -20.18 -4.29
C ARG A 144 -8.68 -21.30 -4.04
N ILE A 145 -9.08 -21.52 -2.79
CA ILE A 145 -9.95 -22.63 -2.39
C ILE A 145 -11.43 -22.28 -2.46
N MET A 146 -11.78 -21.00 -2.31
CA MET A 146 -13.14 -20.52 -2.44
C MET A 146 -13.74 -20.94 -3.79
N ALA A 147 -14.77 -21.79 -3.74
CA ALA A 147 -15.53 -22.20 -4.91
C ALA A 147 -16.61 -21.14 -5.25
N ASP A 148 -17.42 -20.81 -4.24
CA ASP A 148 -18.53 -19.86 -4.29
C ASP A 148 -18.46 -18.97 -3.03
N GLY A 149 -19.06 -17.77 -3.05
CA GLY A 149 -19.13 -16.89 -1.87
C GLY A 149 -17.95 -15.93 -1.75
N THR A 150 -17.49 -15.67 -0.52
CA THR A 150 -16.39 -14.73 -0.23
C THR A 150 -15.17 -15.44 0.38
N PRO A 151 -13.94 -14.90 0.23
CA PRO A 151 -12.76 -15.48 0.84
C PRO A 151 -12.86 -15.60 2.37
N HIS A 152 -13.72 -14.78 3.00
CA HIS A 152 -13.93 -14.80 4.44
C HIS A 152 -14.66 -16.06 4.91
N ASP A 153 -15.49 -16.66 4.06
CA ASP A 153 -16.31 -17.82 4.40
C ASP A 153 -15.47 -19.10 4.53
N VAL A 154 -14.31 -19.12 3.88
CA VAL A 154 -13.36 -20.25 3.92
C VAL A 154 -12.49 -20.21 5.19
N LEU A 155 -12.17 -19.03 5.68
CA LEU A 155 -11.27 -18.86 6.82
C LEU A 155 -11.91 -19.41 8.10
N SER A 156 -11.21 -20.31 8.77
CA SER A 156 -11.63 -20.94 10.03
C SER A 156 -10.45 -21.58 10.73
N ASP A 157 -10.63 -22.01 11.98
CA ASP A 157 -9.59 -22.72 12.73
C ASP A 157 -9.08 -23.98 12.00
N ALA A 158 -9.99 -24.73 11.37
CA ALA A 158 -9.65 -25.93 10.59
C ALA A 158 -8.87 -25.61 9.31
N PHE A 159 -9.16 -24.47 8.67
CA PHE A 159 -8.41 -24.01 7.50
C PHE A 159 -6.95 -23.70 7.86
N ILE A 160 -6.72 -23.08 9.03
CA ILE A 160 -5.37 -22.80 9.53
C ILE A 160 -4.57 -24.10 9.71
N ASP A 161 -5.19 -25.12 10.31
CA ASP A 161 -4.54 -26.42 10.53
C ASP A 161 -4.19 -27.12 9.21
N ASP A 162 -5.12 -27.14 8.24
CA ASP A 162 -4.86 -27.70 6.91
C ASP A 162 -3.70 -26.99 6.21
N TYR A 163 -3.68 -25.66 6.24
CA TYR A 163 -2.64 -24.90 5.54
C TYR A 163 -1.27 -25.10 6.19
N MET A 164 -1.16 -25.05 7.52
CA MET A 164 0.09 -25.41 8.21
C MET A 164 0.56 -26.83 7.87
N GLN A 165 -0.36 -27.80 7.86
CA GLN A 165 -0.03 -29.18 7.52
C GLN A 165 0.51 -29.30 6.09
N ARG A 166 -0.08 -28.60 5.12
CA ARG A 166 0.41 -28.61 3.73
C ARG A 166 1.80 -27.98 3.61
N VAL A 167 2.08 -26.88 4.32
CA VAL A 167 3.43 -26.28 4.36
C VAL A 167 4.46 -27.30 4.86
N HIS A 168 4.16 -28.01 5.95
CA HIS A 168 5.02 -29.07 6.47
C HIS A 168 5.19 -30.24 5.48
N GLN A 169 4.11 -30.72 4.87
CA GLN A 169 4.16 -31.83 3.91
C GLN A 169 5.01 -31.51 2.67
N MET A 170 4.98 -30.25 2.23
CA MET A 170 5.81 -29.78 1.12
C MET A 170 7.28 -29.56 1.50
N GLY A 171 7.63 -29.64 2.79
CA GLY A 171 8.98 -29.37 3.27
C GLY A 171 9.42 -27.92 3.07
N LEU A 172 8.47 -26.98 3.04
CA LEU A 172 8.77 -25.56 2.89
C LEU A 172 9.32 -24.97 4.20
N PRO A 173 10.18 -23.94 4.12
CA PRO A 173 10.73 -23.27 5.29
C PRO A 173 9.62 -22.64 6.17
N LEU A 174 9.74 -22.77 7.49
CA LEU A 174 8.84 -22.12 8.43
C LEU A 174 9.09 -20.60 8.46
N GLY A 175 8.06 -19.85 8.84
CA GLY A 175 8.13 -18.39 8.85
C GLY A 175 6.92 -17.77 9.56
N LYS A 176 6.55 -16.57 9.14
CA LYS A 176 5.32 -15.91 9.60
C LYS A 176 4.09 -16.63 9.06
N PHE A 177 3.09 -16.81 9.89
CA PHE A 177 1.78 -17.30 9.48
C PHE A 177 0.73 -16.25 9.82
N THR A 178 0.30 -15.51 8.81
CA THR A 178 -0.62 -14.38 8.93
C THR A 178 -2.05 -14.84 8.67
N ILE A 179 -2.89 -14.79 9.70
CA ILE A 179 -4.34 -14.87 9.57
C ILE A 179 -4.81 -13.54 8.98
N ASP A 180 -5.19 -13.56 7.71
CA ASP A 180 -5.65 -12.40 6.96
C ASP A 180 -7.16 -12.13 7.17
N HIS A 181 -7.73 -11.20 6.41
CA HIS A 181 -9.11 -10.75 6.55
C HIS A 181 -10.14 -11.91 6.51
N GLY A 182 -11.12 -11.85 7.41
CA GLY A 182 -12.20 -12.82 7.56
C GLY A 182 -12.36 -13.43 8.97
N TRP A 183 -11.46 -13.11 9.90
CA TRP A 183 -11.46 -13.61 11.29
C TRP A 183 -12.48 -12.92 12.22
N THR A 184 -13.04 -11.80 11.76
CA THR A 184 -14.10 -11.01 12.38
C THR A 184 -15.47 -11.37 11.78
N PRO A 185 -16.59 -11.19 12.50
CA PRO A 185 -17.93 -11.50 11.98
C PRO A 185 -18.36 -10.62 10.80
N GLY A 186 -18.97 -11.23 9.79
CA GLY A 186 -19.61 -10.54 8.67
C GLY A 186 -18.63 -10.00 7.61
N HIS A 187 -19.19 -9.26 6.65
CA HIS A 187 -18.44 -8.76 5.48
C HIS A 187 -17.86 -7.34 5.68
N TYR A 188 -18.38 -6.57 6.65
CA TYR A 188 -18.10 -5.15 6.84
C TYR A 188 -17.32 -4.86 8.13
N THR A 189 -16.15 -5.48 8.27
CA THR A 189 -15.49 -5.64 9.58
C THR A 189 -14.52 -4.50 9.93
N TYR A 190 -14.47 -3.47 9.11
CA TYR A 190 -13.62 -2.31 9.37
C TYR A 190 -14.21 -1.48 10.51
N GLY A 191 -13.48 -1.43 11.62
CA GLY A 191 -13.89 -0.73 12.84
C GLY A 191 -14.39 -1.68 13.94
N ASP A 192 -14.87 -2.88 13.60
CA ASP A 192 -15.37 -3.86 14.55
C ASP A 192 -14.50 -5.12 14.54
N TRP A 193 -13.54 -5.15 15.47
CA TRP A 193 -12.46 -6.13 15.53
C TRP A 193 -12.72 -7.26 16.55
N ASP A 194 -14.00 -7.57 16.77
CA ASP A 194 -14.43 -8.69 17.58
C ASP A 194 -14.15 -10.01 16.83
N VAL A 195 -13.70 -11.05 17.54
CA VAL A 195 -13.43 -12.35 16.94
C VAL A 195 -14.73 -13.05 16.55
N ASP A 196 -14.78 -13.63 15.35
CA ASP A 196 -15.85 -14.55 14.99
C ASP A 196 -15.67 -15.89 15.71
N THR A 197 -16.31 -16.02 16.87
CA THR A 197 -16.24 -17.22 17.70
C THR A 197 -16.83 -18.48 17.04
N THR A 198 -17.56 -18.34 15.92
CA THR A 198 -18.02 -19.50 15.16
C THR A 198 -16.91 -20.08 14.29
N LYS A 199 -16.02 -19.22 13.76
CA LYS A 199 -14.84 -19.59 12.97
C LYS A 199 -13.64 -19.92 13.85
N PHE A 200 -13.48 -19.17 14.93
CA PHE A 200 -12.38 -19.24 15.88
C PHE A 200 -12.93 -19.26 17.31
N PRO A 201 -13.36 -20.43 17.83
CA PRO A 201 -13.89 -20.55 19.18
C PRO A 201 -12.96 -20.01 20.27
N ASP A 202 -11.65 -20.07 20.02
CA ASP A 202 -10.61 -19.52 20.86
C ASP A 202 -9.41 -19.13 19.99
N LEU A 203 -9.43 -17.91 19.45
CA LEU A 203 -8.37 -17.40 18.58
C LEU A 203 -7.00 -17.42 19.28
N GLU A 204 -6.94 -17.20 20.60
CA GLU A 204 -5.67 -17.28 21.33
C GLU A 204 -5.08 -18.69 21.27
N LYS A 205 -5.90 -19.74 21.39
CA LYS A 205 -5.45 -21.11 21.16
C LYS A 205 -4.98 -21.34 19.74
N THR A 206 -5.64 -20.77 18.73
CA THR A 206 -5.16 -20.81 17.34
C THR A 206 -3.75 -20.23 17.21
N PHE A 207 -3.50 -19.07 17.81
CA PHE A 207 -2.17 -18.44 17.81
C PHE A 207 -1.12 -19.31 18.50
N ARG A 208 -1.47 -19.94 19.62
CA ARG A 208 -0.58 -20.89 20.31
C ARG A 208 -0.29 -22.11 19.44
N ARG A 209 -1.29 -22.70 18.78
CA ARG A 209 -1.06 -23.82 17.85
C ARG A 209 -0.12 -23.44 16.70
N ILE A 210 -0.29 -22.25 16.12
CA ILE A 210 0.61 -21.74 15.07
C ILE A 210 2.05 -21.69 15.59
N ALA A 211 2.26 -21.13 16.79
CA ALA A 211 3.56 -21.09 17.43
C ALA A 211 4.13 -22.49 17.76
N ASP A 212 3.30 -23.39 18.27
CA ASP A 212 3.68 -24.78 18.61
C ASP A 212 4.08 -25.59 17.35
N ASN A 213 3.59 -25.21 16.17
CA ASN A 213 4.00 -25.78 14.87
C ASN A 213 5.26 -25.10 14.29
N GLY A 214 5.90 -24.19 15.05
CA GLY A 214 7.17 -23.57 14.68
C GLY A 214 7.04 -22.34 13.76
N PHE A 215 5.84 -21.81 13.57
CA PHE A 215 5.61 -20.56 12.85
C PHE A 215 5.61 -19.35 13.81
N VAL A 216 5.82 -18.15 13.27
CA VAL A 216 5.57 -16.89 13.99
C VAL A 216 4.13 -16.45 13.70
N PRO A 217 3.21 -16.46 14.67
CA PRO A 217 1.82 -16.11 14.42
C PRO A 217 1.66 -14.61 14.18
N SER A 218 0.80 -14.24 13.24
CA SER A 218 0.55 -12.87 12.80
C SER A 218 -0.95 -12.67 12.48
N LEU A 219 -1.45 -11.44 12.65
CA LEU A 219 -2.84 -11.08 12.39
C LEU A 219 -2.89 -9.86 11.48
N TRP A 220 -3.69 -9.93 10.42
CA TRP A 220 -4.03 -8.75 9.64
C TRP A 220 -5.11 -7.92 10.33
N PHE A 221 -4.94 -6.60 10.29
CA PHE A 221 -5.84 -5.63 10.90
C PHE A 221 -5.67 -4.26 10.23
N ALA A 222 -6.76 -3.50 10.10
CA ALA A 222 -6.78 -2.20 9.40
C ALA A 222 -7.33 -1.07 10.31
N PRO A 223 -6.53 -0.58 11.28
CA PRO A 223 -7.02 0.21 12.43
C PRO A 223 -7.76 1.50 12.08
N VAL A 224 -7.36 2.10 10.97
CA VAL A 224 -7.78 3.45 10.57
C VAL A 224 -8.92 3.43 9.58
N TRP A 225 -9.37 2.24 9.16
CA TRP A 225 -10.48 2.06 8.25
C TRP A 225 -11.75 1.78 9.04
N LEU A 226 -12.80 2.53 8.76
CA LEU A 226 -14.10 2.39 9.41
C LEU A 226 -15.18 2.18 8.36
N HIS A 227 -15.98 1.14 8.54
CA HIS A 227 -17.19 0.97 7.76
C HIS A 227 -18.32 1.78 8.39
N GLN A 228 -19.13 2.46 7.57
CA GLN A 228 -20.23 3.32 8.03
C GLN A 228 -21.29 2.59 8.88
N LEU A 229 -21.39 1.25 8.75
CA LEU A 229 -22.31 0.40 9.52
C LEU A 229 -21.67 -0.25 10.75
N SER A 230 -20.41 0.06 11.07
CA SER A 230 -19.75 -0.50 12.25
C SER A 230 -20.33 0.04 13.55
N ARG A 231 -20.24 -0.75 14.63
CA ARG A 231 -20.62 -0.34 16.00
C ARG A 231 -19.80 0.87 16.43
N VAL A 232 -18.49 0.88 16.15
CA VAL A 232 -17.62 2.03 16.44
C VAL A 232 -18.15 3.32 15.82
N VAL A 233 -18.61 3.30 14.56
CA VAL A 233 -19.18 4.49 13.91
C VAL A 233 -20.54 4.86 14.51
N ALA A 234 -21.38 3.88 14.84
CA ALA A 234 -22.67 4.15 15.47
C ALA A 234 -22.52 4.83 16.85
N GLU A 235 -21.49 4.44 17.62
CA GLU A 235 -21.18 5.01 18.94
C GLU A 235 -20.37 6.31 18.86
N HIS A 236 -19.53 6.44 17.83
CA HIS A 236 -18.62 7.57 17.63
C HIS A 236 -18.67 8.09 16.18
N PRO A 237 -19.80 8.68 15.74
CA PRO A 237 -19.98 9.10 14.35
C PRO A 237 -19.00 10.20 13.91
N ASN A 238 -18.39 10.90 14.86
CA ASN A 238 -17.37 11.92 14.61
C ASN A 238 -16.00 11.35 14.21
N LEU A 239 -15.80 10.02 14.29
CA LEU A 239 -14.60 9.35 13.79
C LEU A 239 -14.65 9.12 12.27
N LEU A 240 -15.83 9.21 11.67
CA LEU A 240 -16.03 8.98 10.26
C LEU A 240 -15.39 10.13 9.45
N GLY A 241 -14.43 9.79 8.59
CA GLY A 241 -13.85 10.71 7.64
C GLY A 241 -14.83 11.11 6.53
N PRO A 242 -14.44 12.07 5.68
CA PRO A 242 -15.19 12.37 4.47
C PRO A 242 -15.29 11.10 3.61
N PRO A 243 -16.44 10.82 2.97
CA PRO A 243 -16.60 9.63 2.15
C PRO A 243 -15.53 9.56 1.07
N THR A 244 -14.76 8.48 1.09
CA THR A 244 -13.80 8.16 0.04
C THR A 244 -14.53 7.31 -1.00
N ALA A 245 -14.99 7.96 -2.08
CA ALA A 245 -15.58 7.24 -3.20
C ALA A 245 -14.63 6.11 -3.66
N PRO A 246 -15.16 4.92 -4.02
CA PRO A 246 -14.35 3.80 -4.49
C PRO A 246 -13.44 4.28 -5.61
N SER A 247 -12.20 3.83 -5.59
CA SER A 247 -11.14 4.32 -6.45
C SER A 247 -11.42 4.13 -7.95
N THR A 248 -12.33 3.21 -8.31
CA THR A 248 -12.89 3.08 -9.66
C THR A 248 -14.28 2.40 -9.71
N PRO A 249 -15.09 2.65 -10.76
CA PRO A 249 -16.29 1.87 -11.09
C PRO A 249 -16.05 0.36 -11.31
N ASP A 250 -14.79 0.00 -11.60
CA ASP A 250 -14.34 -1.36 -11.96
C ASP A 250 -13.68 -2.10 -10.78
N SER A 251 -13.70 -1.54 -9.57
CA SER A 251 -13.25 -2.27 -8.38
C SER A 251 -14.13 -3.53 -8.23
N PRO A 252 -13.55 -4.74 -8.13
CA PRO A 252 -14.32 -5.94 -7.81
C PRO A 252 -14.96 -5.83 -6.43
N ASN A 253 -14.39 -5.00 -5.55
CA ASN A 253 -14.95 -4.64 -4.26
C ASN A 253 -15.91 -3.46 -4.46
N ARG A 254 -17.08 -3.73 -5.07
CA ARG A 254 -18.18 -2.76 -5.21
C ARG A 254 -18.89 -2.47 -3.89
N GLU A 255 -18.47 -3.13 -2.81
CA GLU A 255 -19.24 -3.23 -1.57
C GLU A 255 -19.12 -2.02 -0.66
N ASP A 256 -18.24 -1.07 -0.97
CA ASP A 256 -17.75 -0.19 0.07
C ASP A 256 -17.73 1.29 -0.33
N ILE A 257 -18.68 2.04 0.23
CA ILE A 257 -18.49 3.48 0.46
C ILE A 257 -17.61 3.58 1.69
N TRP A 258 -16.33 3.84 1.45
CA TRP A 258 -15.33 3.97 2.50
C TRP A 258 -15.35 5.38 3.11
N HIS A 259 -14.81 5.52 4.31
CA HIS A 259 -14.71 6.76 5.05
C HIS A 259 -13.39 6.84 5.82
#